data_AF-A0A9D7HJ73-F1
#
_entry.id   AF-A0A9D7HJ73-F1
#
_cell.length_a   1.000
_cell.length_b   1.000
_cell.length_c   1.000
_cell.angle_alpha   90.00
_cell.angle_beta   90.00
_cell.angle_gamma   90.00
#
_symmetry.space_group_name_H-M   'P 1'
#
loop_
_entity.id
_entity.type
_entity.pdbx_description
1 polymer ?
#
loop_
_entity_poly.entity_id
_entity_poly.type
_entity_poly.pdbx_seq_one_letter_code
_entity_poly.pdbx_strand_id
1 'polypeptide(L)'
;MNHDGFDDAVVDLGNNSSGVSQGIWTVSQAGRWTGLDSRPASKIFVGDVDGNGQDDLLFDFGIGQGLWLLSNGSAWRQIDTRIAKNLLMVDLDGDGKDEIVADFGRGSGI
;
A
#
# COMPACT_ATOMS: atom_id res chain seq x y z
N MET A 1 4.30 1.11 9.10
CA MET A 1 4.36 1.63 10.47
C MET A 1 5.84 1.67 10.90
N ASN A 2 6.25 2.45 11.90
CA ASN A 2 7.58 2.42 12.51
C ASN A 2 7.71 1.26 13.53
N HIS A 3 6.63 0.49 13.71
CA HIS A 3 6.57 -0.77 14.46
C HIS A 3 6.87 -0.60 15.95
N ASP A 4 6.45 0.53 16.54
CA ASP A 4 6.59 0.79 17.98
C ASP A 4 5.37 0.32 18.82
N GLY A 5 4.44 -0.41 18.21
CA GLY A 5 3.21 -0.87 18.84
C GLY A 5 2.10 0.19 18.87
N PHE A 6 2.29 1.28 18.13
CA PHE A 6 1.29 2.31 17.97
C PHE A 6 0.93 2.57 16.50
N ASP A 7 -0.29 3.09 16.28
CA ASP A 7 -0.78 3.43 14.95
C ASP A 7 0.06 4.58 14.35
N ASP A 8 0.61 4.36 13.16
CA ASP A 8 1.19 5.40 12.32
C ASP A 8 0.27 5.73 11.14
N ALA A 9 0.43 6.92 10.57
CA ALA A 9 -0.28 7.27 9.34
C ALA A 9 0.62 7.09 8.11
N VAL A 10 0.03 6.70 6.99
CA VAL A 10 0.65 6.73 5.66
C VAL A 10 -0.09 7.77 4.82
N VAL A 11 0.66 8.69 4.23
CA VAL A 11 0.10 9.82 3.50
C VAL A 11 0.82 9.97 2.17
N ASP A 12 0.08 9.91 1.06
CA ASP A 12 0.53 10.47 -0.20
C ASP A 12 0.26 11.98 -0.20
N LEU A 13 1.31 12.79 -0.30
CA LEU A 13 1.19 14.26 -0.32
C LEU A 13 0.75 14.80 -1.69
N GLY A 14 0.55 13.92 -2.67
CA GLY A 14 0.09 14.25 -4.01
C GLY A 14 1.14 15.04 -4.80
N ASN A 15 0.68 15.73 -5.84
CA ASN A 15 1.53 16.56 -6.68
C ASN A 15 1.48 18.03 -6.25
N ASN A 16 2.61 18.73 -6.31
CA ASN A 16 2.62 20.20 -6.18
C ASN A 16 2.01 20.89 -7.41
N SER A 17 1.96 22.23 -7.41
CA SER A 17 1.40 23.04 -8.51
C SER A 17 2.08 22.80 -9.86
N SER A 18 3.31 22.27 -9.89
CA SER A 18 4.07 21.95 -11.09
C SER A 18 3.89 20.50 -11.54
N GLY A 19 3.00 19.73 -10.91
CA GLY A 19 2.73 18.33 -11.24
C GLY A 19 3.79 17.36 -10.71
N VAL A 20 4.67 17.78 -9.79
CA VAL A 20 5.73 16.94 -9.24
C VAL A 20 5.24 16.28 -7.97
N SER A 21 5.29 14.93 -7.93
CA SER A 21 5.00 14.13 -6.74
C SER A 21 5.80 14.63 -5.54
N GLN A 22 5.11 14.86 -4.44
CA GLN A 22 5.68 15.18 -3.14
C GLN A 22 5.98 13.90 -2.33
N GLY A 23 5.67 12.73 -2.89
CA GLY A 23 5.97 11.43 -2.33
C GLY A 23 4.98 10.94 -1.28
N ILE A 24 5.18 9.69 -0.90
CA ILE A 24 4.47 8.97 0.15
C ILE A 24 5.32 9.01 1.42
N TRP A 25 4.68 9.28 2.54
CA TRP A 25 5.33 9.47 3.82
C TRP A 25 4.63 8.66 4.91
N THR A 26 5.43 8.17 5.86
CA THR A 26 4.93 7.68 7.14
C THR A 26 5.03 8.78 8.18
N VAL A 27 3.99 8.95 9.00
CA VAL A 27 3.96 9.90 10.12
C VAL A 27 3.84 9.11 11.40
N SER A 28 4.85 9.24 12.27
CA SER A 28 4.78 8.59 13.58
C SER A 28 3.85 9.32 14.55
N GLN A 29 3.48 8.65 15.64
CA GLN A 29 2.72 9.28 16.72
C GLN A 29 3.36 10.55 17.30
N ALA A 30 4.70 10.63 17.27
CA ALA A 30 5.44 11.81 17.69
C ALA A 30 5.44 12.94 16.64
N GLY A 31 4.70 12.78 15.53
CA GLY A 31 4.64 13.73 14.42
C GLY A 31 5.88 13.72 13.53
N ARG A 32 6.72 12.67 13.60
CA ARG A 32 7.91 12.57 12.75
C ARG A 32 7.53 12.04 11.37
N TRP A 33 7.84 12.81 10.34
CA TRP A 33 7.67 12.42 8.94
C TRP A 33 8.91 11.68 8.43
N THR A 34 8.70 10.52 7.79
CA THR A 34 9.75 9.77 7.10
C THR A 34 9.29 9.45 5.68
N GLY A 35 10.13 9.76 4.70
CA GLY A 35 9.82 9.50 3.29
C GLY A 35 9.85 7.99 3.01
N LEU A 36 8.77 7.49 2.43
CA LEU A 36 8.57 6.07 2.15
C LEU A 36 8.84 5.73 0.68
N ASP A 37 8.25 6.48 -0.25
CA ASP A 37 8.45 6.33 -1.68
C ASP A 37 8.27 7.69 -2.39
N SER A 38 8.95 7.91 -3.51
CA SER A 38 8.82 9.16 -4.28
C SER A 38 7.72 9.11 -5.34
N ARG A 39 7.27 7.90 -5.70
CA ARG A 39 6.18 7.67 -6.65
C ARG A 39 4.83 8.06 -6.03
N PRO A 40 3.91 8.65 -6.80
CA PRO A 40 2.54 8.85 -6.35
C PRO A 40 1.77 7.53 -6.40
N ALA A 41 0.96 7.24 -5.39
CA ALA A 41 0.03 6.11 -5.39
C ALA A 41 -1.39 6.60 -5.70
N SER A 42 -2.07 5.87 -6.57
CA SER A 42 -3.49 6.11 -6.84
C SER A 42 -4.39 5.59 -5.72
N LYS A 43 -3.93 4.55 -5.02
CA LYS A 43 -4.61 3.92 -3.88
C LYS A 43 -3.57 3.30 -2.94
N ILE A 44 -3.88 3.33 -1.65
CA ILE A 44 -3.10 2.69 -0.58
C ILE A 44 -4.09 1.89 0.28
N PHE A 45 -3.76 0.63 0.53
CA PHE A 45 -4.55 -0.27 1.38
C PHE A 45 -3.69 -0.79 2.52
N VAL A 46 -4.36 -1.17 3.60
CA VAL A 46 -3.75 -1.69 4.83
C VAL A 46 -4.40 -3.05 5.13
N GLY A 47 -3.58 -4.01 5.56
CA GLY A 47 -4.03 -5.32 6.07
C GLY A 47 -2.84 -6.18 6.48
N ASP A 48 -3.07 -7.31 7.13
CA ASP A 48 -2.03 -8.20 7.66
C ASP A 48 -1.87 -9.44 6.75
N VAL A 49 -1.02 -9.37 5.72
CA VAL A 49 -0.95 -10.43 4.69
C VAL A 49 -0.15 -11.64 5.16
N ASP A 50 0.74 -11.47 6.14
CA ASP A 50 1.56 -12.56 6.67
C ASP A 50 1.08 -13.12 8.01
N GLY A 51 0.07 -12.50 8.64
CA GLY A 51 -0.62 -12.96 9.84
C GLY A 51 0.18 -12.75 11.12
N ASN A 52 1.09 -11.78 11.13
CA ASN A 52 1.97 -11.54 12.26
C ASN A 52 1.43 -10.49 13.24
N GLY A 53 0.25 -9.94 12.98
CA GLY A 53 -0.41 -8.90 13.75
C GLY A 53 0.09 -7.48 13.44
N GLN A 54 0.83 -7.29 12.33
CA GLN A 54 1.31 -5.99 11.89
C GLN A 54 0.75 -5.62 10.52
N ASP A 55 0.47 -4.34 10.36
CA ASP A 55 -0.04 -3.79 9.11
C ASP A 55 1.02 -3.86 7.98
N ASP A 56 0.65 -4.53 6.90
CA ASP A 56 1.26 -4.42 5.58
C ASP A 56 0.53 -3.37 4.73
N LEU A 57 1.24 -2.83 3.74
CA LEU A 57 0.70 -1.80 2.85
C LEU A 57 0.71 -2.24 1.40
N LEU A 58 -0.43 -2.13 0.73
CA LEU A 58 -0.54 -2.39 -0.70
C LEU A 58 -0.76 -1.09 -1.47
N PHE A 59 0.14 -0.80 -2.40
CA PHE A 59 0.16 0.41 -3.21
C PHE A 59 -0.22 0.09 -4.65
N ASP A 60 -1.13 0.87 -5.23
CA ASP A 60 -1.33 0.93 -6.68
C ASP A 60 -0.65 2.19 -7.24
N PHE A 61 0.55 2.02 -7.79
CA PHE A 61 1.35 3.11 -8.38
C PHE A 61 0.93 3.48 -9.80
N GLY A 62 -0.14 2.86 -10.35
CA GLY A 62 -0.71 3.22 -11.63
C GLY A 62 0.02 2.65 -12.86
N ILE A 63 -0.23 3.25 -14.03
CA ILE A 63 0.16 2.72 -15.34
C ILE A 63 1.69 2.54 -15.42
N GLY A 64 2.10 1.31 -15.73
CA GLY A 64 3.51 0.96 -15.93
C GLY A 64 4.28 0.66 -14.64
N GLN A 65 3.65 0.78 -13.47
CA GLN A 65 4.29 0.54 -12.17
C GLN A 65 3.56 -0.54 -11.37
N GLY A 66 2.23 -0.60 -11.44
CA GLY A 66 1.41 -1.70 -10.93
C GLY A 66 1.28 -1.75 -9.40
N LEU A 67 0.95 -2.95 -8.90
CA LEU A 67 0.67 -3.23 -7.49
C LEU A 67 1.93 -3.66 -6.74
N TRP A 68 2.17 -3.05 -5.59
CA TRP A 68 3.33 -3.32 -4.73
C TRP A 68 2.92 -3.49 -3.28
N LEU A 69 3.32 -4.60 -2.68
CA LEU A 69 3.17 -4.85 -1.25
C LEU A 69 4.45 -4.40 -0.53
N LEU A 70 4.28 -3.66 0.55
CA LEU A 70 5.31 -3.37 1.53
C LEU A 70 4.98 -4.17 2.78
N SER A 71 5.66 -5.31 2.95
CA SER A 71 5.48 -6.13 4.14
C SER A 71 6.32 -5.59 5.30
N ASN A 72 5.73 -5.56 6.49
CA ASN A 72 6.42 -5.19 7.73
C ASN A 72 7.22 -3.88 7.61
N GLY A 73 6.62 -2.88 6.93
CA GLY A 73 7.16 -1.54 6.74
C GLY A 73 8.50 -1.42 6.00
N SER A 74 9.07 -2.52 5.49
CA SER A 74 10.44 -2.51 4.94
C SER A 74 10.67 -3.44 3.74
N ALA A 75 9.89 -4.50 3.58
CA ALA A 75 10.07 -5.48 2.53
C ALA A 75 9.13 -5.23 1.33
N TRP A 76 9.64 -4.58 0.28
CA TRP A 76 8.91 -4.35 -0.95
C TRP A 76 8.86 -5.58 -1.87
N ARG A 77 7.68 -5.89 -2.39
CA ARG A 77 7.44 -6.93 -3.40
C ARG A 77 6.40 -6.46 -4.41
N GLN A 78 6.71 -6.52 -5.70
CA GLN A 78 5.71 -6.30 -6.75
C GLN A 78 4.79 -7.52 -6.84
N ILE A 79 3.47 -7.28 -6.79
CA ILE A 79 2.43 -8.31 -6.84
C ILE A 79 1.89 -8.47 -8.26
N ASP A 80 1.67 -7.35 -8.96
CA ASP A 80 1.20 -7.33 -10.34
C ASP A 80 1.71 -6.07 -11.06
N THR A 81 1.77 -6.11 -12.39
CA THR A 81 2.19 -4.97 -13.21
C THR A 81 1.02 -4.12 -13.72
N ARG A 82 -0.20 -4.65 -13.59
CA ARG A 82 -1.46 -4.01 -13.99
C ARG A 82 -1.99 -3.11 -12.87
N ILE A 83 -3.00 -2.32 -13.21
CA ILE A 83 -3.71 -1.43 -12.29
C ILE A 83 -4.99 -2.09 -11.84
N ALA A 84 -5.24 -2.09 -10.54
CA ALA A 84 -6.46 -2.64 -9.98
C ALA A 84 -7.61 -1.63 -10.09
N LYS A 85 -8.65 -2.01 -10.83
CA LYS A 85 -9.90 -1.25 -10.85
C LYS A 85 -10.57 -1.31 -9.48
N ASN A 86 -10.67 -2.50 -8.90
CA ASN A 86 -11.09 -2.73 -7.52
C ASN A 86 -10.00 -3.54 -6.80
N LEU A 87 -9.78 -3.24 -5.52
CA LEU A 87 -8.78 -3.91 -4.70
C LEU A 87 -9.31 -3.99 -3.27
N LEU A 88 -9.09 -5.13 -2.62
CA LEU A 88 -9.48 -5.39 -1.24
C LEU A 88 -8.38 -6.24 -0.59
N MET A 89 -8.13 -5.97 0.70
CA MET A 89 -7.38 -6.84 1.60
C MET A 89 -8.36 -7.33 2.66
N VAL A 90 -8.54 -8.63 2.78
CA VAL A 90 -9.49 -9.22 3.73
C VAL A 90 -9.17 -10.70 3.98
N ASP A 91 -9.28 -11.13 5.23
CA ASP A 91 -9.27 -12.54 5.63
C ASP A 91 -10.51 -13.27 5.08
N LEU A 92 -10.32 -14.02 3.99
CA LEU A 92 -11.39 -14.71 3.30
C LEU A 92 -11.66 -16.11 3.86
N ASP A 93 -10.66 -16.75 4.46
CA ASP A 93 -10.74 -18.14 4.90
C ASP A 93 -10.74 -18.31 6.43
N GLY A 94 -10.58 -17.23 7.17
CA GLY A 94 -10.59 -17.18 8.63
C GLY A 94 -9.29 -17.62 9.28
N ASP A 95 -8.16 -17.63 8.56
CA ASP A 95 -6.86 -18.03 9.10
C ASP A 95 -6.10 -16.90 9.83
N GLY A 96 -6.66 -15.69 9.81
CA GLY A 96 -6.08 -14.49 10.40
C GLY A 96 -5.05 -13.78 9.52
N LYS A 97 -4.92 -14.16 8.24
CA LYS A 97 -4.17 -13.41 7.23
C LYS A 97 -5.14 -12.77 6.25
N ASP A 98 -4.83 -11.55 5.83
CA ASP A 98 -5.59 -10.89 4.77
C ASP A 98 -5.13 -11.36 3.38
N GLU A 99 -6.07 -11.86 2.58
CA GLU A 99 -5.86 -12.09 1.15
C GLU A 99 -6.00 -10.80 0.35
N ILE A 100 -5.18 -10.68 -0.71
CA ILE A 100 -5.29 -9.61 -1.69
C ILE A 100 -6.23 -10.05 -2.83
N VAL A 101 -7.37 -9.36 -2.97
CA VAL A 101 -8.31 -9.56 -4.07
C VAL A 101 -8.28 -8.37 -5.02
N ALA A 102 -7.86 -8.58 -6.27
CA ALA A 102 -7.75 -7.55 -7.28
C ALA A 102 -8.65 -7.83 -8.50
N ASP A 103 -9.42 -6.84 -8.94
CA ASP A 103 -10.13 -6.84 -10.22
C ASP A 103 -9.43 -5.85 -11.16
N PHE A 104 -8.90 -6.35 -12.27
CA PHE A 104 -8.19 -5.56 -13.28
C PHE A 104 -9.11 -5.09 -14.42
N GLY A 105 -10.41 -5.38 -14.35
CA GLY A 105 -11.40 -5.02 -15.35
C GLY A 105 -11.55 -6.04 -16.50
N ARG A 106 -12.38 -5.66 -17.48
CA ARG A 106 -12.77 -6.54 -18.60
C ARG A 106 -11.56 -7.05 -19.38
N GLY A 107 -11.54 -8.36 -19.62
CA GLY A 107 -10.50 -9.04 -20.40
C GLY A 107 -9.28 -9.49 -19.59
N SER A 108 -9.21 -9.15 -18.30
CA SER A 108 -8.04 -9.39 -17.45
C SER A 108 -8.27 -10.41 -16.33
N GLY A 109 -9.50 -10.90 -16.16
CA GLY A 109 -9.88 -11.82 -15.06
C GLY A 109 -9.81 -11.18 -13.67
N ILE A 110 -10.35 -11.89 -12.69
CA ILE A 110 -9.95 -11.78 -11.27
C ILE A 110 -8.75 -12.71 -11.11
#